data_AF-A0A1W9MTD6-F1
#
_entry.id   AF-A0A1W9MTD6-F1
#
_cell.length_a   1.000
_cell.length_b   1.000
_cell.length_c   1.000
_cell.angle_alpha   90.00
_cell.angle_beta   90.00
_cell.angle_gamma   90.00
#
_symmetry.space_group_name_H-M   'P 1'
#
loop_
_entity.id
_entity.type
_entity.pdbx_description
1 polymer ?
#
loop_
_entity_poly.entity_id
_entity_poly.type
_entity_poly.pdbx_seq_one_letter_code
_entity_poly.pdbx_strand_id
1 'polypeptide(L)'
;MAKIKNLKMEPQKIEKELDKIIIAEINGRFSETFKKLNILKADEIIEERNREIVKIHQQDRIAASIPFFFKCYLQIREGGNLYFSPDDLSKKEFEIYAGKKGRLEVLLNASLNTLADEELIHIVYRKRSLFDDEYAKAKEVMRLAEQAAEIRKTADRPDSELFKNDLKNRSTDEEAAILYLREMGHLRAALQKIESRYAEVSQDIYIAEVVNRMKNEVSLAFQSMAQQSRKTSEFIFDQANTIFQNYKSTQSRLANIEKFVSYKEALLRYRKIFESAGDEDRKKQIEFFISTVETGTEKLQKEIEKEKQREAAASEKDNREVKDAYDVFLEIKTDYADRKLDAAFKRRRAFTRLKKSLDVLKSNGQRVKAREIERFLNSTGIDKDEDMPDNASQPQNLLFYKKAFMVILPLTIYLAVLNIYYMMTK
;
A
#
# COMPACT_ATOMS: atom_id res chain seq x y z
N MET A 1 68.71 -51.76 -21.04
CA MET A 1 67.95 -50.64 -21.63
C MET A 1 66.51 -51.06 -21.83
N ALA A 2 65.65 -50.87 -20.82
CA ALA A 2 64.23 -51.14 -20.93
C ALA A 2 63.56 -49.96 -21.66
N LYS A 3 62.97 -50.21 -22.84
CA LYS A 3 62.06 -49.28 -23.50
C LYS A 3 60.87 -49.04 -22.57
N ILE A 4 60.88 -47.92 -21.85
CA ILE A 4 59.68 -47.42 -21.17
C ILE A 4 58.69 -47.09 -22.29
N LYS A 5 57.63 -47.90 -22.34
CA LYS A 5 56.47 -47.66 -23.21
C LYS A 5 55.92 -46.30 -22.78
N ASN A 6 56.17 -45.26 -23.57
CA ASN A 6 55.51 -43.97 -23.43
C ASN A 6 54.00 -44.24 -23.47
N LEU A 7 53.35 -44.22 -22.31
CA LEU A 7 51.90 -44.13 -22.22
C LEU A 7 51.53 -42.77 -22.82
N LYS A 8 51.28 -42.75 -24.13
CA LYS A 8 50.64 -41.62 -24.78
C LYS A 8 49.27 -41.46 -24.13
N MET A 9 49.12 -40.47 -23.25
CA MET A 9 47.80 -40.02 -22.87
C MET A 9 47.15 -39.42 -24.11
N GLU A 10 45.98 -39.93 -24.48
CA GLU A 10 45.22 -39.40 -25.61
C GLU A 10 44.85 -37.93 -25.32
N PRO A 11 45.11 -36.99 -26.25
CA PRO A 11 44.82 -35.56 -26.07
C PRO A 11 43.41 -35.27 -25.56
N GLN A 12 42.40 -36.02 -26.02
CA GLN A 12 41.00 -35.91 -25.56
C GLN A 12 40.81 -36.24 -24.08
N LYS A 13 41.59 -37.19 -23.52
CA LYS A 13 41.52 -37.54 -22.10
C LYS A 13 42.13 -36.43 -21.24
N ILE A 14 43.24 -35.85 -21.69
CA ILE A 14 43.86 -34.68 -21.03
C ILE A 14 42.88 -33.53 -21.02
N GLU A 15 42.30 -33.18 -22.17
CA GLU A 15 41.33 -32.09 -22.29
C GLU A 15 40.17 -32.22 -21.29
N LYS A 16 39.52 -33.38 -21.22
CA LYS A 16 38.44 -33.63 -20.26
C LYS A 16 38.89 -33.52 -18.80
N GLU A 17 40.12 -33.94 -18.50
CA GLU A 17 40.64 -33.84 -17.14
C GLU A 17 40.95 -32.39 -16.76
N LEU A 18 41.48 -31.60 -17.70
CA LEU A 18 41.68 -30.16 -17.49
C LEU A 18 40.34 -29.43 -17.27
N ASP A 19 39.28 -29.82 -17.99
CA ASP A 19 37.94 -29.24 -17.78
C ASP A 19 37.41 -29.49 -16.37
N LYS A 20 37.59 -30.70 -15.83
CA LYS A 20 37.23 -30.99 -14.44
C LYS A 20 38.03 -30.14 -13.45
N ILE A 21 39.31 -29.91 -13.73
CA ILE A 21 40.16 -29.07 -12.88
C ILE A 21 39.69 -27.61 -12.92
N ILE A 22 39.33 -27.08 -14.10
CA ILE A 22 38.77 -25.73 -14.25
C ILE A 22 37.51 -25.61 -13.38
N ILE A 23 36.55 -26.52 -13.55
CA ILE A 23 35.28 -26.51 -12.78
C ILE A 23 35.57 -26.57 -11.27
N ALA A 24 36.41 -27.51 -10.83
CA ALA A 24 36.72 -27.69 -9.42
C ALA A 24 37.41 -26.46 -8.81
N GLU A 25 38.30 -25.81 -9.56
CA GLU A 25 39.00 -24.61 -9.10
C GLU A 25 38.07 -23.40 -9.04
N ILE A 26 37.23 -23.17 -10.06
CA ILE A 26 36.24 -22.10 -10.03
C ILE A 26 35.29 -22.28 -8.84
N ASN A 27 34.69 -23.47 -8.69
CA ASN A 27 33.76 -23.75 -7.59
C ASN A 27 34.45 -23.61 -6.23
N GLY A 28 35.70 -24.10 -6.13
CA GLY A 28 36.52 -23.96 -4.93
C GLY A 28 36.69 -22.51 -4.49
N ARG A 29 36.96 -21.59 -5.43
CA ARG A 29 37.22 -20.17 -5.14
C ARG A 29 36.00 -19.38 -4.68
N PHE A 30 34.82 -19.74 -5.19
CA PHE A 30 33.56 -19.08 -4.84
C PHE A 30 32.76 -19.83 -3.77
N SER A 31 33.33 -20.92 -3.21
CA SER A 31 32.76 -21.63 -2.07
C SER A 31 32.82 -20.78 -0.80
N GLU A 32 31.79 -20.89 0.04
CA GLU A 32 31.78 -20.32 1.40
C GLU A 32 32.89 -20.90 2.30
N THR A 33 33.36 -22.10 1.97
CA THR A 33 34.42 -22.78 2.71
C THR A 33 35.82 -22.44 2.21
N PHE A 34 35.93 -21.61 1.17
CA PHE A 34 37.22 -21.22 0.61
C PHE A 34 38.05 -20.49 1.66
N LYS A 35 39.23 -21.04 1.94
CA LYS A 35 40.21 -20.42 2.83
C LYS A 35 41.52 -20.30 2.09
N LYS A 36 41.94 -19.06 1.87
CA LYS A 36 43.30 -18.72 1.48
C LYS A 36 44.25 -19.30 2.53
N LEU A 37 45.33 -19.93 2.08
CA LEU A 37 46.34 -20.44 3.01
C LEU A 37 47.08 -19.29 3.66
N ASN A 38 47.70 -19.53 4.82
CA ASN A 38 48.63 -18.55 5.37
C ASN A 38 49.92 -18.54 4.52
N ILE A 39 50.66 -17.43 4.57
CA ILE A 39 51.81 -17.23 3.69
C ILE A 39 52.91 -18.29 3.90
N LEU A 40 53.16 -18.70 5.15
CA LEU A 40 54.17 -19.72 5.47
C LEU A 40 53.85 -21.06 4.81
N LYS A 41 52.62 -21.55 4.93
CA LYS A 41 52.18 -22.80 4.29
C LYS A 41 52.17 -22.68 2.77
N ALA A 42 51.74 -21.53 2.24
CA ALA A 42 51.74 -21.31 0.80
C ALA A 42 53.17 -21.35 0.23
N ASP A 43 54.12 -20.71 0.91
CA ASP A 43 55.53 -20.73 0.56
C ASP A 43 56.13 -22.14 0.60
N GLU A 44 55.84 -22.92 1.64
CA GLU A 44 56.26 -24.32 1.76
C GLU A 44 55.74 -25.16 0.59
N ILE A 45 54.46 -25.02 0.26
CA ILE A 45 53.81 -25.73 -0.85
C ILE A 45 54.41 -25.32 -2.20
N ILE A 46 54.68 -24.03 -2.41
CA ILE A 46 55.30 -23.54 -3.65
C ILE A 46 56.71 -24.12 -3.82
N GLU A 47 57.51 -24.17 -2.75
CA GLU A 47 58.85 -24.77 -2.79
C GLU A 47 58.84 -26.29 -2.94
N GLU A 48 57.87 -26.98 -2.34
CA GLU A 48 57.65 -28.40 -2.61
C GLU A 48 57.34 -28.65 -4.08
N ARG A 49 56.45 -27.87 -4.68
CA ARG A 49 56.09 -27.97 -6.11
C ARG A 49 57.25 -27.65 -7.03
N ASN A 50 58.05 -26.63 -6.72
CA ASN A 50 59.28 -26.33 -7.47
C ASN A 50 60.20 -27.56 -7.53
N ARG A 51 60.40 -28.24 -6.40
CA ARG A 51 61.21 -29.46 -6.32
C ARG A 51 60.56 -30.64 -7.06
N GLU A 52 59.25 -30.79 -6.96
CA GLU A 52 58.51 -31.86 -7.63
C GLU A 52 58.54 -31.71 -9.16
N ILE A 53 58.35 -30.50 -9.70
CA ILE A 53 58.43 -30.23 -11.14
C ILE A 53 59.81 -30.57 -11.68
N VAL A 54 60.89 -30.19 -10.98
CA VAL A 54 62.26 -30.55 -11.37
C VAL A 54 62.44 -32.07 -11.40
N LYS A 55 61.92 -32.81 -10.42
CA LYS A 55 61.96 -34.28 -10.41
C LYS A 55 61.19 -34.88 -11.58
N ILE A 56 59.99 -34.38 -11.87
CA ILE A 56 59.18 -34.84 -13.01
C ILE A 56 59.92 -34.62 -14.33
N HIS A 57 60.57 -33.45 -14.47
CA HIS A 57 61.36 -33.09 -15.64
C HIS A 57 62.57 -34.02 -15.81
N GLN A 58 63.33 -34.27 -14.74
CA GLN A 58 64.48 -35.20 -14.75
C GLN A 58 64.10 -36.65 -15.09
N GLN A 59 62.86 -37.04 -14.83
CA GLN A 59 62.34 -38.38 -15.08
C GLN A 59 61.61 -38.52 -16.42
N ASP A 60 61.54 -37.46 -17.23
CA ASP A 60 60.83 -37.41 -18.51
C ASP A 60 59.33 -37.81 -18.39
N ARG A 61 58.67 -37.40 -17.29
CA ARG A 61 57.25 -37.71 -17.00
C ARG A 61 56.30 -36.53 -17.21
N ILE A 62 56.72 -35.57 -18.02
CA ILE A 62 56.03 -34.27 -18.19
C ILE A 62 54.62 -34.49 -18.77
N ALA A 63 54.48 -35.27 -19.84
CA ALA A 63 53.19 -35.51 -20.51
C ALA A 63 52.16 -36.15 -19.56
N ALA A 64 52.57 -37.12 -18.75
CA ALA A 64 51.71 -37.78 -17.77
C ALA A 64 51.34 -36.86 -16.59
N SER A 65 52.08 -35.76 -16.39
CA SER A 65 51.92 -34.84 -15.25
C SER A 65 51.25 -33.52 -15.63
N ILE A 66 50.74 -33.38 -16.86
CA ILE A 66 50.03 -32.19 -17.34
C ILE A 66 48.90 -31.74 -16.38
N PRO A 67 48.01 -32.63 -15.89
CA PRO A 67 46.96 -32.23 -14.95
C PRO A 67 47.51 -31.63 -13.65
N PHE A 68 48.62 -32.17 -13.14
CA PHE A 68 49.30 -31.65 -11.96
C PHE A 68 49.88 -30.25 -12.22
N PHE A 69 50.56 -30.05 -13.35
CA PHE A 69 51.09 -28.74 -13.73
C PHE A 69 49.99 -27.70 -13.93
N PHE A 70 48.89 -28.09 -14.56
CA PHE A 70 47.75 -27.22 -14.80
C PHE A 70 47.09 -26.80 -13.48
N LYS A 71 46.85 -27.75 -12.56
CA LYS A 71 46.35 -27.43 -11.22
C LYS A 71 47.29 -26.50 -10.46
N CYS A 72 48.61 -26.76 -10.52
CA CYS A 72 49.60 -25.89 -9.88
C CYS A 72 49.56 -24.47 -10.43
N TYR A 73 49.46 -24.32 -11.76
CA TYR A 73 49.29 -23.03 -12.42
C TYR A 73 48.06 -22.31 -11.88
N LEU A 74 46.89 -22.95 -11.87
CA LEU A 74 45.66 -22.29 -11.44
C LEU A 74 45.71 -21.83 -9.98
N GLN A 75 46.25 -22.64 -9.07
CA GLN A 75 46.28 -22.29 -7.64
C GLN A 75 47.11 -21.05 -7.30
N ILE A 76 48.06 -20.67 -8.17
CA ILE A 76 48.86 -19.43 -8.04
C ILE A 76 48.33 -18.26 -8.87
N ARG A 77 47.20 -18.42 -9.58
CA ARG A 77 46.49 -17.32 -10.26
C ARG A 77 45.54 -16.60 -9.31
N GLU A 78 45.13 -15.39 -9.69
CA GLU A 78 44.24 -14.53 -8.91
C GLU A 78 43.09 -15.31 -8.29
N GLY A 79 42.84 -15.18 -6.98
CA GLY A 79 41.77 -15.88 -6.27
C GLY A 79 42.07 -17.33 -5.91
N GLY A 80 43.17 -17.93 -6.38
CA GLY A 80 43.63 -19.25 -5.98
C GLY A 80 44.12 -19.29 -4.54
N ASN A 81 44.15 -20.48 -3.95
CA ASN A 81 44.51 -20.67 -2.53
C ASN A 81 45.99 -20.39 -2.20
N LEU A 82 46.86 -20.29 -3.22
CA LEU A 82 48.28 -19.94 -3.10
C LEU A 82 48.59 -18.55 -3.68
N TYR A 83 47.57 -17.79 -4.11
CA TYR A 83 47.76 -16.48 -4.71
C TYR A 83 47.72 -15.36 -3.67
N PHE A 84 48.75 -14.52 -3.64
CA PHE A 84 48.77 -13.28 -2.86
C PHE A 84 48.99 -12.09 -3.78
N SER A 85 48.20 -11.04 -3.57
CA SER A 85 48.35 -9.72 -4.17
C SER A 85 49.31 -8.85 -3.33
N PRO A 86 49.83 -7.74 -3.90
CA PRO A 86 50.70 -6.81 -3.16
C PRO A 86 50.06 -6.26 -1.87
N ASP A 87 48.73 -6.13 -1.87
CA ASP A 87 47.97 -5.57 -0.73
C ASP A 87 47.78 -6.58 0.40
N ASP A 88 48.03 -7.87 0.17
CA ASP A 88 47.84 -8.93 1.17
C ASP A 88 49.00 -9.04 2.18
N LEU A 89 50.19 -8.51 1.85
CA LEU A 89 51.44 -8.80 2.56
C LEU A 89 52.29 -7.54 2.75
N SER A 90 53.24 -7.58 3.68
CA SER A 90 54.26 -6.53 3.74
C SER A 90 55.14 -6.58 2.47
N LYS A 91 55.71 -5.44 2.07
CA LYS A 91 56.56 -5.35 0.87
C LYS A 91 57.65 -6.43 0.82
N LYS A 92 58.33 -6.67 1.96
CA LYS A 92 59.39 -7.67 2.06
C LYS A 92 58.88 -9.10 1.89
N GLU A 93 57.74 -9.43 2.51
CA GLU A 93 57.13 -10.76 2.38
C GLU A 93 56.62 -11.00 0.96
N PHE A 94 56.00 -9.98 0.35
CA PHE A 94 55.53 -10.05 -1.02
C PHE A 94 56.67 -10.27 -2.02
N GLU A 95 57.81 -9.57 -1.87
CA GLU A 95 58.98 -9.76 -2.74
C GLU A 95 59.53 -11.20 -2.67
N ILE A 96 59.60 -11.80 -1.48
CA ILE A 96 60.03 -13.19 -1.29
C ILE A 96 59.04 -14.16 -1.95
N TYR A 97 57.76 -13.99 -1.67
CA TYR A 97 56.68 -14.78 -2.26
C TYR A 97 56.68 -14.69 -3.78
N ALA A 98 56.76 -13.47 -4.33
CA ALA A 98 56.75 -13.21 -5.76
C ALA A 98 57.94 -13.87 -6.47
N GLY A 99 59.13 -13.88 -5.84
CA GLY A 99 60.28 -14.59 -6.37
C GLY A 99 60.06 -16.11 -6.47
N LYS A 100 59.52 -16.73 -5.41
CA LYS A 100 59.22 -18.18 -5.39
C LYS A 100 58.11 -18.56 -6.38
N LYS A 101 57.03 -17.77 -6.42
CA LYS A 101 55.93 -17.91 -7.36
C LYS A 101 56.42 -17.76 -8.80
N GLY A 102 57.25 -16.75 -9.09
CA GLY A 102 57.83 -16.52 -10.41
C GLY A 102 58.69 -17.69 -10.87
N ARG A 103 59.51 -18.27 -9.97
CA ARG A 103 60.25 -19.50 -10.26
C ARG A 103 59.32 -20.66 -10.64
N LEU A 104 58.22 -20.84 -9.93
CA LEU A 104 57.22 -21.87 -10.22
C LEU A 104 56.60 -21.68 -11.60
N GLU A 105 56.19 -20.45 -11.95
CA GLU A 105 55.64 -20.11 -13.27
C GLU A 105 56.64 -20.43 -14.40
N VAL A 106 57.92 -20.07 -14.21
CA VAL A 106 58.99 -20.37 -15.17
C VAL A 106 59.17 -21.89 -15.34
N LEU A 107 59.21 -22.65 -14.25
CA LEU A 107 59.37 -24.12 -14.31
C LEU A 107 58.18 -24.80 -14.98
N LEU A 108 56.96 -24.34 -14.72
CA LEU A 108 55.75 -24.85 -15.38
C LEU A 108 55.79 -24.59 -16.88
N ASN A 109 56.12 -23.38 -17.31
CA ASN A 109 56.18 -23.02 -18.73
C ASN A 109 57.33 -23.73 -19.45
N ALA A 110 58.51 -23.81 -18.83
CA ALA A 110 59.65 -24.54 -19.38
C ALA A 110 59.30 -26.03 -19.57
N SER A 111 58.65 -26.65 -18.58
CA SER A 111 58.23 -28.06 -18.68
C SER A 111 57.25 -28.29 -19.83
N LEU A 112 56.28 -27.39 -20.04
CA LEU A 112 55.36 -27.50 -21.17
C LEU A 112 56.07 -27.32 -22.51
N ASN A 113 56.98 -26.36 -22.63
CA ASN A 113 57.70 -26.09 -23.89
C ASN A 113 58.69 -27.20 -24.26
N THR A 114 59.04 -28.09 -23.33
CA THR A 114 59.86 -29.29 -23.62
C THR A 114 59.06 -30.49 -24.12
N LEU A 115 57.73 -30.42 -24.14
CA LEU A 115 56.92 -31.50 -24.71
C LEU A 115 57.15 -31.60 -26.22
N ALA A 116 57.34 -32.82 -26.72
CA ALA A 116 57.44 -33.08 -28.16
C ALA A 116 56.08 -33.05 -28.87
N ASP A 117 54.98 -33.13 -28.12
CA ASP A 117 53.61 -33.17 -28.63
C ASP A 117 53.00 -31.76 -28.60
N GLU A 118 52.99 -31.09 -29.76
CA GLU A 118 52.46 -29.74 -29.92
C GLU A 118 50.96 -29.65 -29.59
N GLU A 119 50.18 -30.71 -29.84
CA GLU A 119 48.74 -30.74 -29.56
C GLU A 119 48.48 -30.62 -28.05
N LEU A 120 49.26 -31.35 -27.24
CA LEU A 120 49.16 -31.26 -25.78
C LEU A 120 49.51 -29.86 -25.26
N ILE A 121 50.51 -29.20 -25.86
CA ILE A 121 50.89 -27.82 -25.53
C ILE A 121 49.71 -26.88 -25.85
N HIS A 122 49.15 -26.99 -27.06
CA HIS A 122 48.01 -26.17 -27.49
C HIS A 122 46.77 -26.35 -26.61
N ILE A 123 46.46 -27.59 -26.19
CA ILE A 123 45.35 -27.87 -25.27
C ILE A 123 45.56 -27.12 -23.95
N VAL A 124 46.76 -27.20 -23.36
CA VAL A 124 47.05 -26.55 -22.08
C VAL A 124 46.87 -25.03 -22.20
N TYR A 125 47.44 -24.37 -23.21
CA TYR A 125 47.29 -22.93 -23.38
C TYR A 125 45.83 -22.52 -23.67
N ARG A 126 45.10 -23.28 -24.49
CA ARG A 126 43.67 -23.04 -24.73
C ARG A 126 42.86 -23.12 -23.44
N LYS A 127 43.13 -24.13 -22.60
CA LYS A 127 42.46 -24.30 -21.30
C LYS A 127 42.85 -23.24 -20.27
N ARG A 128 44.07 -22.70 -20.33
CA ARG A 128 44.46 -21.52 -19.53
C ARG A 128 43.63 -20.30 -19.91
N SER A 129 43.50 -20.01 -21.20
CA SER A 129 42.67 -18.90 -21.68
C SER A 129 41.21 -19.08 -21.28
N LEU A 130 40.66 -20.29 -21.49
CA LEU A 130 39.30 -20.63 -21.09
C LEU A 130 39.08 -20.39 -19.59
N PHE A 131 40.01 -20.81 -18.74
CA PHE A 131 39.92 -20.57 -17.31
C PHE A 131 39.84 -19.07 -16.98
N ASP A 132 40.70 -18.24 -17.59
CA ASP A 132 40.74 -16.80 -17.31
C ASP A 132 39.41 -16.14 -17.73
N ASP A 133 38.83 -16.53 -18.88
CA ASP A 133 37.53 -16.06 -19.36
C ASP A 133 36.38 -16.48 -18.41
N GLU A 134 36.33 -17.75 -18.04
CA GLU A 134 35.28 -18.28 -17.15
C GLU A 134 35.39 -17.75 -15.72
N TYR A 135 36.61 -17.53 -15.23
CA TYR A 135 36.84 -16.91 -13.92
C TYR A 135 36.35 -15.46 -13.89
N ALA A 136 36.58 -14.70 -14.97
CA ALA A 136 36.06 -13.33 -15.09
C ALA A 136 34.53 -13.28 -15.09
N LYS A 137 33.87 -14.18 -15.83
CA LYS A 137 32.41 -14.34 -15.78
C LYS A 137 31.92 -14.71 -14.37
N ALA A 138 32.57 -15.68 -13.73
CA ALA A 138 32.21 -16.11 -12.37
C ALA A 138 32.31 -14.98 -11.34
N LYS A 139 33.35 -14.13 -11.42
CA LYS A 139 33.47 -12.92 -10.57
C LYS A 139 32.29 -11.99 -10.76
N GLU A 140 31.88 -11.75 -12.00
CA GLU A 140 30.75 -10.88 -12.31
C GLU A 140 29.42 -11.46 -11.78
N VAL A 141 29.19 -12.77 -11.95
CA VAL A 141 28.00 -13.46 -11.40
C VAL A 141 27.99 -13.39 -9.88
N MET A 142 29.14 -13.58 -9.22
CA MET A 142 29.22 -13.48 -7.77
C MET A 142 28.96 -12.04 -7.28
N ARG A 143 29.46 -11.03 -7.98
CA ARG A 143 29.16 -9.62 -7.70
C ARG A 143 27.65 -9.34 -7.78
N LEU A 144 26.96 -9.94 -8.74
CA LEU A 144 25.50 -9.86 -8.84
C LEU A 144 24.79 -10.58 -7.70
N ALA A 145 25.30 -11.73 -7.25
CA ALA A 145 24.79 -12.43 -6.07
C ALA A 145 24.90 -11.58 -4.81
N GLU A 146 26.04 -10.90 -4.62
CA GLU A 146 26.25 -9.95 -3.51
C GLU A 146 25.27 -8.78 -3.58
N GLN A 147 25.02 -8.23 -4.78
CA GLN A 147 24.00 -7.19 -4.97
C GLN A 147 22.59 -7.69 -4.62
N ALA A 148 22.23 -8.92 -5.01
CA ALA A 148 20.96 -9.53 -4.62
C ALA A 148 20.86 -9.74 -3.11
N ALA A 149 21.95 -10.15 -2.46
CA ALA A 149 22.02 -10.29 -1.00
C ALA A 149 21.90 -8.94 -0.28
N GLU A 150 22.48 -7.86 -0.82
CA GLU A 150 22.29 -6.49 -0.28
C GLU A 150 20.87 -5.97 -0.50
N ILE A 151 20.24 -6.28 -1.65
CA ILE A 151 18.80 -6.00 -1.87
C ILE A 151 17.98 -6.75 -0.82
N ARG A 152 18.26 -8.04 -0.59
CA ARG A 152 17.60 -8.81 0.46
C ARG A 152 17.80 -8.16 1.83
N LYS A 153 19.03 -7.77 2.20
CA LYS A 153 19.28 -7.07 3.47
C LYS A 153 18.53 -5.75 3.56
N THR A 154 18.38 -5.01 2.47
CA THR A 154 17.62 -3.76 2.45
C THR A 154 16.13 -4.01 2.59
N ALA A 155 15.61 -5.05 1.92
CA ALA A 155 14.24 -5.51 2.08
C ALA A 155 13.97 -6.10 3.48
N ASP A 156 14.96 -6.73 4.07
CA ASP A 156 14.89 -7.32 5.40
C ASP A 156 15.12 -6.29 6.49
N ARG A 157 15.83 -5.18 6.21
CA ARG A 157 16.01 -4.04 7.12
C ARG A 157 14.62 -3.50 7.37
N PRO A 158 14.02 -3.81 8.53
CA PRO A 158 12.96 -2.96 8.96
C PRO A 158 13.69 -1.67 9.36
N ASP A 159 13.20 -0.50 8.99
CA ASP A 159 13.40 0.60 9.94
C ASP A 159 12.85 0.08 11.26
N SER A 160 13.76 -0.30 12.15
CA SER A 160 13.48 -1.24 13.25
C SER A 160 12.68 -0.58 14.37
N GLU A 161 11.99 0.52 14.05
CA GLU A 161 11.01 1.22 14.87
C GLU A 161 9.57 1.01 14.36
N LEU A 162 9.34 0.71 13.07
CA LEU A 162 8.00 0.44 12.49
C LEU A 162 7.29 -0.75 13.12
N PHE A 163 8.05 -1.70 13.68
CA PHE A 163 7.53 -2.96 14.21
C PHE A 163 8.02 -3.29 15.63
N LYS A 164 8.85 -2.44 16.25
CA LYS A 164 9.34 -2.65 17.63
C LYS A 164 8.70 -1.75 18.67
N ASN A 165 8.13 -0.61 18.29
CA ASN A 165 7.52 0.31 19.24
C ASN A 165 5.99 0.23 19.16
N ASP A 166 5.40 0.01 20.33
CA ASP A 166 3.95 -0.02 20.59
C ASP A 166 3.16 1.01 19.77
N LEU A 167 2.19 0.54 18.97
CA LEU A 167 0.79 0.97 18.72
C LEU A 167 0.28 2.39 19.12
N LYS A 168 1.12 3.36 19.47
CA LYS A 168 0.76 4.64 20.09
C LYS A 168 0.86 5.85 19.17
N ASN A 169 1.54 5.77 18.00
CA ASN A 169 1.61 6.87 17.04
C ASN A 169 1.25 6.46 15.59
N ARG A 170 -0.03 6.16 15.38
CA ARG A 170 -0.57 5.56 14.13
C ARG A 170 -0.38 6.38 12.85
N SER A 171 -0.16 7.70 12.89
CA SER A 171 -0.05 8.52 11.65
C SER A 171 1.36 8.53 11.05
N THR A 172 2.41 8.50 11.87
CA THR A 172 3.81 8.36 11.41
C THR A 172 4.10 6.95 10.88
N ASP A 173 3.38 5.94 11.40
CA ASP A 173 3.55 4.54 11.01
C ASP A 173 2.95 4.23 9.62
N GLU A 174 1.90 4.96 9.21
CA GLU A 174 1.25 4.77 7.90
C GLU A 174 2.07 5.35 6.74
N GLU A 175 2.56 6.59 6.86
CA GLU A 175 3.36 7.22 5.80
C GLU A 175 4.65 6.44 5.56
N ALA A 176 5.28 5.95 6.63
CA ALA A 176 6.46 5.09 6.54
C ALA A 176 6.14 3.74 5.88
N ALA A 177 4.99 3.11 6.20
CA ALA A 177 4.55 1.88 5.53
C ALA A 177 4.28 2.08 4.02
N ILE A 178 3.71 3.23 3.63
CA ILE A 178 3.48 3.58 2.23
C ILE A 178 4.80 3.81 1.49
N LEU A 179 5.75 4.53 2.09
CA LEU A 179 7.09 4.75 1.54
C LEU A 179 7.82 3.42 1.34
N TYR A 180 7.74 2.53 2.33
CA TYR A 180 8.33 1.20 2.26
C TYR A 180 7.78 0.35 1.12
N LEU A 181 6.46 0.34 0.90
CA LEU A 181 5.87 -0.36 -0.25
C LEU A 181 6.34 0.20 -1.61
N ARG A 182 6.58 1.51 -1.71
CA ARG A 182 7.15 2.11 -2.93
C ARG A 182 8.61 1.69 -3.13
N GLU A 183 9.41 1.72 -2.07
CA GLU A 183 10.81 1.28 -2.12
C GLU A 183 10.92 -0.19 -2.55
N MET A 184 10.03 -1.06 -2.04
CA MET A 184 9.94 -2.46 -2.48
C MET A 184 9.70 -2.61 -3.99
N GLY A 185 8.93 -1.70 -4.61
CA GLY A 185 8.76 -1.66 -6.06
C GLY A 185 10.07 -1.39 -6.80
N HIS A 186 10.88 -0.45 -6.30
CA HIS A 186 12.20 -0.14 -6.88
C HIS A 186 13.20 -1.30 -6.71
N LEU A 187 13.24 -1.91 -5.52
CA LEU A 187 14.07 -3.08 -5.25
C LEU A 187 13.70 -4.25 -6.17
N ARG A 188 12.41 -4.43 -6.46
CA ARG A 188 11.92 -5.53 -7.30
C ARG A 188 12.39 -5.34 -8.74
N ALA A 189 12.31 -4.12 -9.26
CA ALA A 189 12.83 -3.78 -10.58
C ALA A 189 14.35 -3.96 -10.67
N ALA A 190 15.09 -3.62 -9.61
CA ALA A 190 16.54 -3.85 -9.54
C ALA A 190 16.87 -5.35 -9.58
N LEU A 191 16.13 -6.18 -8.84
CA LEU A 191 16.33 -7.62 -8.81
C LEU A 191 16.00 -8.28 -10.15
N GLN A 192 14.95 -7.82 -10.84
CA GLN A 192 14.63 -8.26 -12.21
C GLN A 192 15.72 -7.89 -13.23
N LYS A 193 16.38 -6.73 -13.07
CA LYS A 193 17.54 -6.38 -13.90
C LYS A 193 18.71 -7.34 -13.66
N ILE A 194 18.96 -7.71 -12.41
CA ILE A 194 19.95 -8.74 -12.07
C ILE A 194 19.59 -10.05 -12.77
N GLU A 195 18.33 -10.48 -12.68
CA GLU A 195 17.80 -11.67 -13.37
C GLU A 195 18.05 -11.67 -14.88
N SER A 196 17.73 -10.57 -15.54
CA SER A 196 17.97 -10.44 -16.99
C SER A 196 19.45 -10.51 -17.36
N ARG A 197 20.34 -9.97 -16.52
CA ARG A 197 21.78 -9.86 -16.81
C ARG A 197 22.50 -11.21 -16.75
N TYR A 198 22.03 -12.16 -15.95
CA TYR A 198 22.68 -13.48 -15.87
C TYR A 198 22.00 -14.55 -16.73
N ALA A 199 20.89 -14.24 -17.40
CA ALA A 199 20.16 -15.21 -18.22
C ALA A 199 21.04 -15.82 -19.32
N GLU A 200 21.93 -15.01 -19.91
CA GLU A 200 22.85 -15.40 -20.98
C GLU A 200 23.90 -16.44 -20.54
N VAL A 201 24.31 -16.39 -19.26
CA VAL A 201 25.31 -17.31 -18.68
C VAL A 201 24.68 -18.45 -17.89
N SER A 202 23.35 -18.55 -17.91
CA SER A 202 22.60 -19.49 -17.08
C SER A 202 22.82 -20.97 -17.42
N GLN A 203 23.34 -21.26 -18.62
CA GLN A 203 23.62 -22.60 -19.14
C GLN A 203 25.14 -22.91 -19.20
N ASP A 204 25.99 -22.01 -18.70
CA ASP A 204 27.43 -22.20 -18.75
C ASP A 204 27.88 -23.28 -17.75
N ILE A 205 28.49 -24.35 -18.27
CA ILE A 205 28.85 -25.55 -17.51
C ILE A 205 30.00 -25.26 -16.53
N TYR A 206 30.90 -24.33 -16.87
CA TYR A 206 32.09 -24.07 -16.04
C TYR A 206 31.79 -23.28 -14.78
N ILE A 207 30.69 -22.52 -14.77
CA ILE A 207 30.29 -21.64 -13.67
C ILE A 207 28.92 -22.01 -13.08
N ALA A 208 28.41 -23.20 -13.40
CA ALA A 208 27.07 -23.63 -13.04
C ALA A 208 26.76 -23.52 -11.53
N GLU A 209 27.73 -23.83 -10.66
CA GLU A 209 27.55 -23.74 -9.20
C GLU A 209 27.44 -22.28 -8.73
N VAL A 210 28.26 -21.38 -9.30
CA VAL A 210 28.21 -19.93 -9.01
C VAL A 210 26.88 -19.34 -9.47
N VAL A 211 26.41 -19.74 -10.65
CA VAL A 211 25.09 -19.35 -11.17
C VAL A 211 23.97 -19.87 -10.27
N ASN A 212 24.04 -21.12 -9.79
CA ASN A 212 23.02 -21.65 -8.87
C ASN A 212 22.99 -20.90 -7.55
N ARG A 213 24.16 -20.54 -6.99
CA ARG A 213 24.23 -19.72 -5.78
C ARG A 213 23.57 -18.36 -5.98
N MET A 214 23.88 -17.69 -7.09
CA MET A 214 23.26 -16.42 -7.44
C MET A 214 21.73 -16.57 -7.62
N LYS A 215 21.24 -17.62 -8.30
CA LYS A 215 19.80 -17.90 -8.45
C LYS A 215 19.12 -18.09 -7.08
N ASN A 216 19.80 -18.77 -6.16
CA ASN A 216 19.31 -18.94 -4.79
C ASN A 216 19.21 -17.60 -4.06
N GLU A 217 20.22 -16.73 -4.16
CA GLU A 217 20.18 -15.39 -3.53
C GLU A 217 19.05 -14.54 -4.11
N VAL A 218 18.84 -14.56 -5.43
CA VAL A 218 17.73 -13.87 -6.08
C VAL A 218 16.37 -14.40 -5.61
N SER A 219 16.21 -15.72 -5.52
CA SER A 219 14.99 -16.35 -5.02
C SER A 219 14.72 -15.97 -3.55
N LEU A 220 15.74 -16.01 -2.70
CA LEU A 220 15.63 -15.61 -1.30
C LEU A 220 15.27 -14.13 -1.15
N ALA A 221 15.84 -13.26 -1.98
CA ALA A 221 15.49 -11.84 -2.02
C ALA A 221 14.02 -11.63 -2.41
N PHE A 222 13.54 -12.29 -3.47
CA PHE A 222 12.11 -12.23 -3.85
C PHE A 222 11.18 -12.74 -2.74
N GLN A 223 11.53 -13.84 -2.06
CA GLN A 223 10.73 -14.40 -0.97
C GLN A 223 10.64 -13.45 0.22
N SER A 224 11.78 -12.91 0.67
CA SER A 224 11.84 -11.92 1.75
C SER A 224 10.98 -10.69 1.40
N MET A 225 11.18 -10.11 0.21
CA MET A 225 10.41 -8.95 -0.24
C MET A 225 8.90 -9.22 -0.28
N ALA A 226 8.49 -10.38 -0.80
CA ALA A 226 7.09 -10.77 -0.82
C ALA A 226 6.51 -10.91 0.59
N GLN A 227 7.25 -11.49 1.52
CA GLN A 227 6.83 -11.64 2.91
C GLN A 227 6.67 -10.28 3.59
N GLN A 228 7.64 -9.37 3.44
CA GLN A 228 7.59 -8.04 4.05
C GLN A 228 6.52 -7.14 3.41
N SER A 229 6.37 -7.22 2.09
CA SER A 229 5.31 -6.50 1.37
C SER A 229 3.92 -6.97 1.81
N ARG A 230 3.72 -8.28 2.07
CA ARG A 230 2.46 -8.80 2.61
C ARG A 230 2.15 -8.25 4.00
N LYS A 231 3.12 -8.31 4.93
CA LYS A 231 2.94 -7.76 6.30
C LYS A 231 2.60 -6.27 6.28
N THR A 232 3.31 -5.50 5.45
CA THR A 232 3.07 -4.05 5.33
C THR A 232 1.72 -3.76 4.69
N SER A 233 1.36 -4.52 3.65
CA SER A 233 0.05 -4.45 2.99
C SER A 233 -1.09 -4.80 3.96
N GLU A 234 -0.92 -5.80 4.82
CA GLU A 234 -1.89 -6.16 5.88
C GLU A 234 -2.08 -5.01 6.86
N PHE A 235 -1.00 -4.42 7.36
CA PHE A 235 -1.07 -3.26 8.25
C PHE A 235 -1.84 -2.08 7.62
N ILE A 236 -1.52 -1.72 6.37
CA ILE A 236 -2.22 -0.65 5.65
C ILE A 236 -3.70 -0.99 5.45
N PHE A 237 -4.00 -2.26 5.14
CA PHE A 237 -5.37 -2.72 4.98
C PHE A 237 -6.16 -2.63 6.30
N ASP A 238 -5.53 -2.95 7.43
CA ASP A 238 -6.14 -2.82 8.75
C ASP A 238 -6.46 -1.36 9.11
N GLN A 239 -5.64 -0.40 8.67
CA GLN A 239 -5.97 1.03 8.78
C GLN A 239 -7.22 1.37 7.96
N ALA A 240 -7.28 0.92 6.71
CA ALA A 240 -8.46 1.12 5.85
C ALA A 240 -9.73 0.49 6.46
N ASN A 241 -9.62 -0.74 7.00
CA ASN A 241 -10.72 -1.41 7.69
C ASN A 241 -11.14 -0.63 8.96
N THR A 242 -10.20 -0.09 9.72
CA THR A 242 -10.51 0.75 10.89
C THR A 242 -11.34 1.97 10.50
N ILE A 243 -11.00 2.65 9.41
CA ILE A 243 -11.81 3.76 8.87
C ILE A 243 -13.22 3.29 8.52
N PHE A 244 -13.34 2.12 7.89
CA PHE A 244 -14.64 1.57 7.54
C PHE A 244 -15.48 1.16 8.75
N GLN A 245 -14.88 0.63 9.82
CA GLN A 245 -15.59 0.35 11.08
C GLN A 245 -16.01 1.64 11.80
N ASN A 246 -15.18 2.69 11.73
CA ASN A 246 -15.54 4.02 12.24
C ASN A 246 -16.74 4.59 11.49
N TYR A 247 -16.81 4.41 10.16
CA TYR A 247 -18.00 4.72 9.39
C TYR A 247 -19.23 3.94 9.87
N LYS A 248 -19.13 2.61 10.01
CA LYS A 248 -20.26 1.75 10.45
C LYS A 248 -20.79 2.10 11.84
N SER A 249 -19.92 2.53 12.75
CA SER A 249 -20.29 2.92 14.12
C SER A 249 -20.78 4.37 14.22
N THR A 250 -20.50 5.21 13.21
CA THR A 250 -20.99 6.59 13.17
C THR A 250 -22.48 6.59 12.80
N GLN A 251 -23.30 7.21 13.64
CA GLN A 251 -24.74 7.31 13.38
C GLN A 251 -25.03 8.07 12.08
N SER A 252 -25.89 7.49 11.24
CA SER A 252 -26.40 8.11 10.01
C SER A 252 -27.32 9.29 10.33
N ARG A 253 -26.73 10.46 10.55
CA ARG A 253 -27.40 11.74 10.82
C ARG A 253 -26.78 12.83 9.96
N LEU A 254 -27.56 13.84 9.60
CA LEU A 254 -27.11 14.96 8.76
C LEU A 254 -25.85 15.65 9.29
N ALA A 255 -25.74 15.80 10.61
CA ALA A 255 -24.57 16.39 11.28
C ALA A 255 -23.24 15.64 11.04
N ASN A 256 -23.29 14.40 10.54
CA ASN A 256 -22.10 13.58 10.29
C ASN A 256 -21.74 13.44 8.80
N ILE A 257 -22.41 14.16 7.89
CA ILE A 257 -22.18 14.00 6.45
C ILE A 257 -20.74 14.33 6.03
N GLU A 258 -20.14 15.36 6.63
CA GLU A 258 -18.74 15.72 6.38
C GLU A 258 -17.76 14.62 6.82
N LYS A 259 -18.08 13.93 7.93
CA LYS A 259 -17.29 12.76 8.38
C LYS A 259 -17.39 11.60 7.39
N PHE A 260 -18.56 11.37 6.78
CA PHE A 260 -18.73 10.31 5.79
C PHE A 260 -17.94 10.60 4.51
N VAL A 261 -17.93 11.87 4.06
CA VAL A 261 -17.09 12.32 2.94
C VAL A 261 -15.60 12.12 3.28
N SER A 262 -15.17 12.50 4.49
CA SER A 262 -13.79 12.28 4.96
C SER A 262 -13.39 10.80 4.97
N TYR A 263 -14.27 9.89 5.44
CA TYR A 263 -14.00 8.45 5.40
C TYR A 263 -13.86 7.93 3.96
N LYS A 264 -14.70 8.38 3.03
CA LYS A 264 -14.61 8.02 1.61
C LYS A 264 -13.28 8.48 1.01
N GLU A 265 -12.87 9.73 1.25
CA GLU A 265 -11.61 10.26 0.74
C GLU A 265 -10.39 9.49 1.26
N ALA A 266 -10.42 9.10 2.54
CA ALA A 266 -9.36 8.28 3.12
C ALA A 266 -9.30 6.88 2.47
N LEU A 267 -10.44 6.21 2.29
CA LEU A 267 -10.51 4.92 1.59
C LEU A 267 -10.03 5.00 0.14
N LEU A 268 -10.31 6.10 -0.56
CA LEU A 268 -9.79 6.35 -1.91
C LEU A 268 -8.26 6.45 -1.95
N ARG A 269 -7.61 6.99 -0.91
CA ARG A 269 -6.14 7.01 -0.81
C ARG A 269 -5.58 5.59 -0.68
N TYR A 270 -6.16 4.75 0.18
CA TYR A 270 -5.74 3.35 0.30
C TYR A 270 -5.98 2.54 -0.98
N ARG A 271 -7.10 2.75 -1.68
CA ARG A 271 -7.35 2.12 -2.98
C ARG A 271 -6.20 2.37 -3.96
N LYS A 272 -5.73 3.62 -4.08
CA LYS A 272 -4.61 3.99 -4.97
C LYS A 272 -3.30 3.32 -4.58
N ILE A 273 -3.06 3.10 -3.29
CA ILE A 273 -1.87 2.40 -2.78
C ILE A 273 -1.90 0.93 -3.23
N PHE A 274 -3.01 0.22 -3.04
CA PHE A 274 -3.14 -1.18 -3.47
C PHE A 274 -3.19 -1.35 -4.99
N GLU A 275 -3.75 -0.39 -5.71
CA GLU A 275 -3.67 -0.33 -7.18
C GLU A 275 -2.21 -0.22 -7.65
N SER A 276 -1.42 0.66 -7.03
CA SER A 276 0.00 0.82 -7.36
C SER A 276 0.84 -0.41 -6.99
N ALA A 277 0.43 -1.13 -5.94
CA ALA A 277 1.08 -2.37 -5.50
C ALA A 277 0.67 -3.61 -6.32
N GLY A 278 -0.39 -3.52 -7.14
CA GLY A 278 -0.95 -4.65 -7.89
C GLY A 278 -1.71 -5.67 -7.05
N ASP A 279 -2.18 -5.29 -5.86
CA ASP A 279 -2.97 -6.16 -4.97
C ASP A 279 -4.48 -5.99 -5.27
N GLU A 280 -4.94 -6.72 -6.29
CA GLU A 280 -6.32 -6.63 -6.77
C GLU A 280 -7.35 -7.12 -5.75
N ASP A 281 -7.00 -8.06 -4.88
CA ASP A 281 -7.93 -8.60 -3.88
C ASP A 281 -8.24 -7.55 -2.81
N ARG A 282 -7.21 -6.92 -2.23
CA ARG A 282 -7.41 -5.85 -1.24
C ARG A 282 -8.03 -4.60 -1.85
N LYS A 283 -7.67 -4.28 -3.10
CA LYS A 283 -8.29 -3.18 -3.86
C LYS A 283 -9.80 -3.38 -4.00
N LYS A 284 -10.26 -4.56 -4.41
CA LYS A 284 -11.71 -4.86 -4.54
C LYS A 284 -12.44 -4.76 -3.20
N GLN A 285 -11.82 -5.18 -2.10
CA GLN A 285 -12.41 -5.04 -0.77
C GLN A 285 -12.56 -3.56 -0.37
N ILE A 286 -11.57 -2.72 -0.66
CA ILE A 286 -11.66 -1.27 -0.40
C ILE A 286 -12.68 -0.61 -1.33
N GLU A 287 -12.81 -1.04 -2.59
CA GLU A 287 -13.87 -0.57 -3.50
C GLU A 287 -15.27 -0.87 -2.94
N PHE A 288 -15.45 -2.04 -2.31
CA PHE A 288 -16.68 -2.35 -1.58
C PHE A 288 -16.90 -1.44 -0.36
N PHE A 289 -15.84 -1.10 0.39
CA PHE A 289 -15.95 -0.13 1.49
C PHE A 289 -16.40 1.24 0.97
N ILE A 290 -15.77 1.72 -0.12
CA ILE A 290 -16.09 3.00 -0.76
C ILE A 290 -17.56 3.04 -1.19
N SER A 291 -18.04 2.03 -1.93
CA SER A 291 -19.42 2.00 -2.42
C SER A 291 -20.45 1.97 -1.29
N THR A 292 -20.13 1.31 -0.18
CA THR A 292 -20.96 1.29 1.02
C THR A 292 -21.06 2.68 1.67
N VAL A 293 -19.94 3.41 1.76
CA VAL A 293 -19.91 4.79 2.27
C VAL A 293 -20.65 5.74 1.33
N GLU A 294 -20.47 5.59 0.02
CA GLU A 294 -21.18 6.38 -1.00
C GLU A 294 -22.70 6.22 -0.87
N THR A 295 -23.18 4.98 -0.80
CA THR A 295 -24.61 4.69 -0.64
C THR A 295 -25.18 5.33 0.63
N GLY A 296 -24.43 5.30 1.75
CA GLY A 296 -24.84 5.98 2.99
C GLY A 296 -24.89 7.50 2.85
N THR A 297 -23.90 8.06 2.17
CA THR A 297 -23.79 9.51 1.93
C THR A 297 -24.93 10.01 1.02
N GLU A 298 -25.25 9.29 -0.05
CA GLU A 298 -26.36 9.61 -0.95
C GLU A 298 -27.72 9.59 -0.25
N LYS A 299 -27.94 8.63 0.67
CA LYS A 299 -29.16 8.59 1.49
C LYS A 299 -29.31 9.85 2.33
N LEU A 300 -28.24 10.25 3.01
CA LEU A 300 -28.24 11.49 3.81
C LEU A 300 -28.46 12.73 2.93
N GLN A 301 -27.84 12.81 1.76
CA GLN A 301 -28.07 13.91 0.82
C GLN A 301 -29.54 13.99 0.35
N LYS A 302 -30.18 12.84 0.09
CA LYS A 302 -31.62 12.81 -0.24
C LYS A 302 -32.50 13.24 0.94
N GLU A 303 -32.09 12.96 2.18
CA GLU A 303 -32.79 13.45 3.37
C GLU A 303 -32.65 14.97 3.52
N ILE A 304 -31.45 15.53 3.29
CA ILE A 304 -31.23 17.00 3.25
C ILE A 304 -32.15 17.64 2.22
N GLU A 305 -32.23 17.06 1.02
CA GLU A 305 -33.06 17.63 -0.04
C GLU A 305 -34.56 17.59 0.32
N LYS A 306 -35.01 16.52 0.99
CA LYS A 306 -36.39 16.43 1.49
C LYS A 306 -36.67 17.43 2.62
N GLU A 307 -35.73 17.65 3.53
CA GLU A 307 -35.88 18.66 4.58
C GLU A 307 -35.92 20.07 4.00
N LYS A 308 -35.03 20.40 3.06
CA LYS A 308 -35.08 21.67 2.32
C LYS A 308 -36.40 21.86 1.59
N GLN A 309 -36.92 20.82 0.95
CA GLN A 309 -38.24 20.88 0.30
C GLN A 309 -39.37 21.09 1.31
N ARG A 310 -39.31 20.48 2.49
CA ARG A 310 -40.30 20.69 3.56
C ARG A 310 -40.21 22.10 4.15
N GLU A 311 -39.01 22.62 4.37
CA GLU A 311 -38.80 24.01 4.81
C GLU A 311 -39.28 25.00 3.76
N ALA A 312 -38.97 24.76 2.49
CA ALA A 312 -39.47 25.56 1.38
C ALA A 312 -41.00 25.53 1.29
N ALA A 313 -41.62 24.36 1.43
CA ALA A 313 -43.08 24.22 1.42
C ALA A 313 -43.74 24.86 2.64
N ALA A 314 -43.14 24.77 3.83
CA ALA A 314 -43.60 25.46 5.03
C ALA A 314 -43.50 26.98 4.86
N SER A 315 -42.36 27.47 4.37
CA SER A 315 -42.15 28.89 4.05
C SER A 315 -43.13 29.39 2.98
N GLU A 316 -43.40 28.60 1.94
CA GLU A 316 -44.39 28.95 0.92
C GLU A 316 -45.81 28.99 1.49
N LYS A 317 -46.17 28.03 2.35
CA LYS A 317 -47.46 28.01 3.05
C LYS A 317 -47.61 29.24 3.94
N ASP A 318 -46.60 29.57 4.74
CA ASP A 318 -46.60 30.74 5.61
C ASP A 318 -46.74 32.03 4.78
N ASN A 319 -46.05 32.11 3.64
CA ASN A 319 -46.17 33.23 2.70
C ASN A 319 -47.57 33.33 2.07
N ARG A 320 -48.21 32.20 1.73
CA ARG A 320 -49.60 32.17 1.24
C ARG A 320 -50.57 32.60 2.33
N GLU A 321 -50.44 32.11 3.56
CA GLU A 321 -51.28 32.52 4.69
C GLU A 321 -51.15 34.02 4.99
N VAL A 322 -49.93 34.57 4.91
CA VAL A 322 -49.68 36.02 4.98
C VAL A 322 -50.35 36.78 3.84
N LYS A 323 -50.28 36.26 2.61
CA LYS A 323 -50.89 36.88 1.43
C LYS A 323 -52.41 36.87 1.54
N ASP A 324 -53.02 35.74 1.82
CA ASP A 324 -54.47 35.59 1.96
C ASP A 324 -55.00 36.48 3.10
N ALA A 325 -54.31 36.53 4.24
CA ALA A 325 -54.68 37.41 5.36
C ALA A 325 -54.66 38.89 4.95
N TYR A 326 -53.70 39.29 4.12
CA TYR A 326 -53.56 40.64 3.60
C TYR A 326 -54.57 40.95 2.48
N ASP A 327 -54.87 39.99 1.61
CA ASP A 327 -55.90 40.12 0.57
C ASP A 327 -57.29 40.29 1.20
N VAL A 328 -57.60 39.58 2.30
CA VAL A 328 -58.81 39.81 3.10
C VAL A 328 -58.86 41.23 3.68
N PHE A 329 -57.72 41.79 4.07
CA PHE A 329 -57.67 43.19 4.50
C PHE A 329 -57.96 44.14 3.34
N LEU A 330 -57.38 43.91 2.16
CA LEU A 330 -57.63 44.73 0.97
C LEU A 330 -59.10 44.65 0.54
N GLU A 331 -59.71 43.47 0.55
CA GLU A 331 -61.14 43.24 0.28
C GLU A 331 -62.03 44.07 1.21
N ILE A 332 -61.78 44.00 2.53
CA ILE A 332 -62.55 44.73 3.54
C ILE A 332 -62.32 46.24 3.42
N LYS A 333 -61.09 46.66 3.07
CA LYS A 333 -60.76 48.05 2.81
C LYS A 333 -61.51 48.60 1.59
N THR A 334 -61.66 47.81 0.52
CA THR A 334 -62.47 48.18 -0.65
C THR A 334 -63.97 48.20 -0.34
N ASP A 335 -64.49 47.20 0.38
CA ASP A 335 -65.91 47.15 0.77
C ASP A 335 -66.32 48.31 1.68
N TYR A 336 -65.38 48.80 2.50
CA TYR A 336 -65.56 50.01 3.30
C TYR A 336 -65.64 51.27 2.43
N ALA A 337 -64.72 51.42 1.46
CA ALA A 337 -64.70 52.56 0.54
C ALA A 337 -65.97 52.63 -0.33
N ASP A 338 -66.48 51.47 -0.76
CA ASP A 338 -67.70 51.33 -1.56
C ASP A 338 -69.01 51.47 -0.76
N ARG A 339 -68.94 51.77 0.56
CA ARG A 339 -70.09 51.84 1.49
C ARG A 339 -70.92 50.55 1.56
N LYS A 340 -70.35 49.40 1.21
CA LYS A 340 -71.02 48.08 1.27
C LYS A 340 -71.12 47.53 2.70
N LEU A 341 -70.46 48.17 3.66
CA LEU A 341 -70.39 47.84 5.08
C LEU A 341 -71.32 48.70 5.98
N ASP A 342 -72.44 49.21 5.47
CA ASP A 342 -73.33 50.11 6.23
C ASP A 342 -74.20 49.44 7.31
N ALA A 343 -74.35 48.10 7.27
CA ALA A 343 -75.07 47.35 8.29
C ALA A 343 -74.14 46.93 9.46
N ALA A 344 -74.56 47.18 10.71
CA ALA A 344 -73.79 46.85 11.92
C ALA A 344 -73.32 45.37 11.97
N PHE A 345 -74.17 44.43 11.52
CA PHE A 345 -73.78 43.02 11.43
C PHE A 345 -72.62 42.77 10.44
N LYS A 346 -72.59 43.50 9.32
CA LYS A 346 -71.50 43.41 8.33
C LYS A 346 -70.20 44.02 8.86
N ARG A 347 -70.29 45.13 9.63
CA ARG A 347 -69.13 45.75 10.32
C ARG A 347 -68.53 44.82 11.37
N ARG A 348 -69.35 44.20 12.21
CA ARG A 348 -68.90 43.23 13.23
C ARG A 348 -68.21 42.01 12.62
N ARG A 349 -68.74 41.50 11.50
CA ARG A 349 -68.12 40.40 10.75
C ARG A 349 -66.79 40.81 10.11
N ALA A 350 -66.71 42.03 9.56
CA ALA A 350 -65.48 42.59 9.01
C ALA A 350 -64.41 42.78 10.09
N PHE A 351 -64.76 43.32 11.26
CA PHE A 351 -63.86 43.44 12.41
C PHE A 351 -63.27 42.10 12.85
N THR A 352 -64.12 41.07 12.98
CA THR A 352 -63.68 39.73 13.39
C THR A 352 -62.71 39.11 12.37
N ARG A 353 -62.95 39.32 11.07
CA ARG A 353 -62.04 38.88 9.99
C ARG A 353 -60.72 39.65 10.02
N LEU A 354 -60.74 40.98 10.20
CA LEU A 354 -59.54 41.81 10.30
C LEU A 354 -58.68 41.47 11.53
N LYS A 355 -59.31 41.19 12.67
CA LYS A 355 -58.60 40.74 13.88
C LYS A 355 -57.89 39.40 13.64
N LYS A 356 -58.57 38.45 12.98
CA LYS A 356 -57.97 37.16 12.60
C LYS A 356 -56.80 37.35 11.61
N SER A 357 -56.94 38.22 10.60
CA SER A 357 -55.85 38.56 9.68
C SER A 357 -54.68 39.24 10.38
N LEU A 358 -54.95 40.11 11.36
CA LEU A 358 -53.93 40.79 12.16
C LEU A 358 -53.11 39.79 12.99
N ASP A 359 -53.78 38.83 13.63
CA ASP A 359 -53.13 37.79 14.43
C ASP A 359 -52.21 36.91 13.56
N VAL A 360 -52.65 36.52 12.37
CA VAL A 360 -51.83 35.75 11.40
C VAL A 360 -50.62 36.55 10.91
N LEU A 361 -50.78 37.85 10.64
CA LEU A 361 -49.65 38.70 10.21
C LEU A 361 -48.64 38.95 11.35
N LYS A 362 -49.11 39.07 12.59
CA LYS A 362 -48.24 39.22 13.77
C LYS A 362 -47.46 37.95 14.08
N SER A 363 -48.10 36.78 14.03
CA SER A 363 -47.44 35.49 14.28
C SER A 363 -46.35 35.19 13.24
N ASN A 364 -46.55 35.63 12.00
CA ASN A 364 -45.58 35.47 10.90
C ASN A 364 -44.59 36.65 10.78
N GLY A 365 -44.49 37.53 11.78
CA GLY A 365 -43.47 38.59 11.85
C GLY A 365 -43.67 39.76 10.87
N GLN A 366 -44.81 39.87 10.20
CA GLN A 366 -45.11 40.90 9.19
C GLN A 366 -45.59 42.22 9.83
N ARG A 367 -44.68 42.85 10.60
CA ARG A 367 -44.97 44.01 11.45
C ARG A 367 -45.51 45.23 10.69
N VAL A 368 -45.07 45.47 9.46
CA VAL A 368 -45.50 46.62 8.65
C VAL A 368 -46.95 46.46 8.20
N LYS A 369 -47.29 45.32 7.60
CA LYS A 369 -48.65 44.99 7.15
C LYS A 369 -49.63 44.90 8.32
N ALA A 370 -49.21 44.34 9.46
CA ALA A 370 -50.01 44.32 10.68
C ALA A 370 -50.36 45.73 11.19
N ARG A 371 -49.39 46.66 11.18
CA ARG A 371 -49.63 48.06 11.56
C ARG A 371 -50.58 48.80 10.61
N GLU A 372 -50.61 48.43 9.34
CA GLU A 372 -51.56 49.01 8.38
C GLU A 372 -53.01 48.60 8.69
N ILE A 373 -53.24 47.35 9.07
CA ILE A 373 -54.54 46.88 9.55
C ILE A 373 -54.95 47.60 10.84
N GLU A 374 -54.02 47.75 11.80
CA GLU A 374 -54.29 48.49 13.05
C GLU A 374 -54.63 49.96 12.80
N ARG A 375 -53.87 50.63 11.92
CA ARG A 375 -54.16 52.01 11.52
C ARG A 375 -55.52 52.12 10.84
N PHE A 376 -55.86 51.17 9.97
CA PHE A 376 -57.16 51.14 9.30
C PHE A 376 -58.31 50.93 10.30
N LEU A 377 -58.18 50.00 11.24
CA LEU A 377 -59.17 49.79 12.32
C LEU A 377 -59.37 51.06 13.15
N ASN A 378 -58.27 51.74 13.50
CA ASN A 378 -58.30 52.96 14.31
C ASN A 378 -58.86 54.17 13.56
N SER A 379 -58.63 54.29 12.24
CA SER A 379 -59.06 55.43 11.43
C SER A 379 -60.49 55.33 10.92
N THR A 380 -60.99 54.11 10.68
CA THR A 380 -62.33 53.86 10.13
C THR A 380 -63.42 53.71 11.19
N GLY A 381 -63.03 53.50 12.45
CA GLY A 381 -63.97 53.32 13.55
C GLY A 381 -64.81 52.04 13.45
N ILE A 382 -64.40 51.06 12.64
CA ILE A 382 -65.07 49.74 12.54
C ILE A 382 -65.08 48.99 13.89
N ASP A 383 -64.16 49.37 14.78
CA ASP A 383 -64.08 48.98 16.20
C ASP A 383 -65.19 49.61 17.07
N LYS A 384 -65.67 50.81 16.70
CA LYS A 384 -66.54 51.68 17.49
C LYS A 384 -68.00 51.63 17.01
N ASP A 385 -68.61 50.45 17.05
CA ASP A 385 -70.07 50.40 17.15
C ASP A 385 -70.41 50.41 18.66
N GLU A 386 -71.10 51.46 19.12
CA GLU A 386 -71.49 51.70 20.53
C GLU A 386 -72.51 50.67 21.11
N ASP A 387 -72.85 49.63 20.35
CA ASP A 387 -73.61 48.46 20.80
C ASP A 387 -72.71 47.19 20.88
N MET A 388 -71.50 47.35 21.39
CA MET A 388 -70.63 46.23 21.79
C MET A 388 -70.91 45.88 23.26
N PRO A 389 -71.72 44.84 23.58
CA PRO A 389 -71.64 44.26 24.91
C PRO A 389 -70.24 43.67 25.09
N ASP A 390 -69.54 44.17 26.11
CA ASP A 390 -68.36 43.53 26.67
C ASP A 390 -68.67 42.05 26.90
N ASN A 391 -67.77 41.19 26.43
CA ASN A 391 -67.96 39.75 26.20
C ASN A 391 -68.84 39.39 25.00
N ALA A 392 -68.15 39.09 23.89
CA ALA A 392 -68.57 37.99 23.02
C ALA A 392 -68.57 36.71 23.85
N SER A 393 -69.71 36.49 24.51
CA SER A 393 -70.27 35.20 24.83
C SER A 393 -69.86 34.20 23.74
N GLN A 394 -68.96 33.29 24.13
CA GLN A 394 -68.84 32.00 23.47
C GLN A 394 -70.27 31.50 23.23
N PRO A 395 -70.58 30.94 22.05
CA PRO A 395 -71.84 30.25 21.89
C PRO A 395 -71.88 29.21 23.02
N GLN A 396 -72.83 29.33 23.95
CA GLN A 396 -72.96 28.37 25.06
C GLN A 396 -73.08 26.93 24.52
N ASN A 397 -73.46 26.77 23.25
CA ASN A 397 -73.46 25.51 22.51
C ASN A 397 -72.05 24.94 22.21
N LEU A 398 -71.01 25.77 21.99
CA LEU A 398 -69.65 25.30 21.70
C LEU A 398 -68.90 24.85 22.97
N LEU A 399 -69.16 25.51 24.10
CA LEU A 399 -68.68 25.09 25.42
C LEU A 399 -69.38 23.81 25.91
N PHE A 400 -70.69 23.66 25.65
CA PHE A 400 -71.41 22.41 25.94
C PHE A 400 -70.84 21.25 25.13
N TYR A 401 -70.56 21.43 23.83
CA TYR A 401 -69.92 20.38 23.03
C TYR A 401 -68.49 20.08 23.48
N LYS A 402 -67.68 21.08 23.85
CA LYS A 402 -66.30 20.85 24.32
C LYS A 402 -66.25 20.19 25.71
N LYS A 403 -67.17 20.55 26.63
CA LYS A 403 -67.33 19.87 27.93
C LYS A 403 -67.94 18.48 27.78
N ALA A 404 -68.96 18.31 26.93
CA ALA A 404 -69.54 16.99 26.64
C ALA A 404 -68.52 16.08 25.97
N PHE A 405 -67.70 16.58 25.05
CA PHE A 405 -66.62 15.81 24.42
C PHE A 405 -65.50 15.45 25.41
N MET A 406 -65.13 16.36 26.33
CA MET A 406 -64.17 16.06 27.40
C MET A 406 -64.69 15.09 28.46
N VAL A 407 -66.01 14.97 28.66
CA VAL A 407 -66.61 13.99 29.59
C VAL A 407 -66.88 12.65 28.89
N ILE A 408 -67.35 12.67 27.65
CA ILE A 408 -67.73 11.46 26.89
C ILE A 408 -66.50 10.71 26.39
N LEU A 409 -65.43 11.39 25.96
CA LEU A 409 -64.26 10.74 25.36
C LEU A 409 -63.44 9.89 26.35
N PRO A 410 -63.21 10.31 27.61
CA PRO A 410 -62.62 9.43 28.62
C PRO A 410 -63.53 8.27 29.00
N LEU A 411 -64.86 8.47 29.02
CA LEU A 411 -65.84 7.43 29.34
C LEU A 411 -65.94 6.38 28.23
N THR A 412 -65.88 6.78 26.96
CA THR A 412 -65.87 5.86 25.82
C THR A 412 -64.55 5.11 25.70
N ILE A 413 -63.41 5.75 25.99
CA ILE A 413 -62.12 5.06 26.09
C ILE A 413 -62.13 4.06 27.25
N TYR A 414 -62.63 4.46 28.43
CA TYR A 414 -62.72 3.56 29.59
C TYR A 414 -63.64 2.37 29.31
N LEU A 415 -64.82 2.58 28.72
CA LEU A 415 -65.74 1.51 28.32
C LEU A 415 -65.15 0.61 27.23
N ALA A 416 -64.41 1.15 26.26
CA ALA A 416 -63.72 0.37 25.24
C ALA A 416 -62.61 -0.50 25.85
N VAL A 417 -61.83 0.06 26.78
CA VAL A 417 -60.80 -0.69 27.52
C VAL A 417 -61.42 -1.77 28.40
N LEU A 418 -62.55 -1.50 29.06
CA LEU A 418 -63.27 -2.49 29.86
C LEU A 418 -63.85 -3.63 29.02
N ASN A 419 -64.35 -3.31 27.81
CA ASN A 419 -64.88 -4.30 26.88
C ASN A 419 -63.77 -5.15 26.25
N ILE A 420 -62.62 -4.54 25.92
CA ILE A 420 -61.41 -5.26 25.48
C ILE A 420 -60.85 -6.14 26.60
N TYR A 421 -60.84 -5.65 27.84
CA TYR A 421 -60.42 -6.43 29.01
C TYR A 421 -61.35 -7.62 29.24
N TYR A 422 -62.67 -7.41 29.19
CA TYR A 422 -63.66 -8.48 29.35
C TYR A 422 -63.61 -9.53 28.22
N MET A 423 -63.28 -9.13 26.98
CA MET A 423 -63.02 -10.03 25.86
C MET A 423 -61.72 -10.83 25.99
N MET A 424 -60.74 -10.37 26.78
CA MET A 424 -59.47 -11.07 26.99
C MET A 424 -59.43 -11.93 28.27
N THR A 425 -60.36 -11.73 29.21
CA THR A 425 -60.48 -12.52 30.46
C THR A 425 -61.63 -13.55 30.45
N LYS A 426 -62.38 -13.64 29.35
CA LYS A 426 -63.16 -14.82 28.97
C LYS A 426 -62.41 -15.57 27.89
#